data_AF-A7VMX8-F1
#
_entry.id   AF-A7VMX8-F1
#
_cell.length_a   1.000
_cell.length_b   1.000
_cell.length_c   1.000
_cell.angle_alpha   90.00
_cell.angle_beta   90.00
_cell.angle_gamma   90.00
#
_symmetry.space_group_name_H-M   'P 1'
#
loop_
_entity.id
_entity.type
_entity.pdbx_description
1 polymer ?
#
loop_
_entity_poly.entity_id
_entity_poly.type
_entity_poly.pdbx_seq_one_letter_code
_entity_poly.pdbx_strand_id
1 'polypeptide(L)'
;MTAAAASPEDLAPIQARTLFVMRDGRLTAINDVGRPAPPRCFLSYTATAVTAWTSTAVPADLTDELHRWAADQAPAPLTEVVSPPAGALRLLARHAPVTESFVGPAYAVPDSAGTPAPPGLTLRECGPSESSRFRETFPDVADTLAERQPTVAAFDGHRAVAVCCAARDGGEAYEAGTETLPSHRGRGLASALVTRWARLVRARGARPLYSTEWDNHSSLSVAKRLAMELYAVNVSLY
;
A
#
# COMPACT_ATOMS: atom_id res chain seq x y z
N MET A 1 -25.01 29.82 -3.82
CA MET A 1 -24.63 28.72 -2.92
C MET A 1 -23.33 28.15 -3.42
N THR A 2 -22.21 28.64 -2.88
CA THR A 2 -20.89 28.05 -3.09
C THR A 2 -20.89 26.68 -2.44
N ALA A 3 -20.65 25.63 -3.23
CA ALA A 3 -20.38 24.31 -2.69
C ALA A 3 -19.19 24.45 -1.74
N ALA A 4 -19.40 24.13 -0.46
CA ALA A 4 -18.30 23.93 0.45
C ALA A 4 -17.42 22.84 -0.18
N ALA A 5 -16.17 23.18 -0.51
CA ALA A 5 -15.19 22.18 -0.89
C ALA A 5 -15.17 21.16 0.25
N ALA A 6 -15.53 19.92 -0.04
CA ALA A 6 -15.38 18.84 0.94
C ALA A 6 -13.93 18.88 1.43
N SER A 7 -13.73 18.92 2.74
CA SER A 7 -12.42 18.70 3.32
C SER A 7 -11.88 17.38 2.74
N PRO A 8 -10.62 17.32 2.27
CA PRO A 8 -10.04 16.08 1.78
C PRO A 8 -10.29 14.98 2.80
N GLU A 9 -10.91 13.88 2.38
CA GLU A 9 -11.16 12.74 3.26
C GLU A 9 -9.83 12.20 3.80
N ASP A 10 -9.73 12.00 5.11
CA ASP A 10 -8.52 11.45 5.71
C ASP A 10 -8.41 9.96 5.38
N LEU A 11 -7.53 9.63 4.43
CA LEU A 11 -7.30 8.27 3.97
C LEU A 11 -6.41 7.46 4.93
N ALA A 12 -5.72 8.09 5.89
CA ALA A 12 -4.77 7.37 6.75
C ALA A 12 -5.44 6.27 7.61
N PRO A 13 -6.59 6.50 8.28
CA PRO A 13 -7.28 5.44 9.01
C PRO A 13 -7.81 4.31 8.12
N ILE A 14 -8.26 4.65 6.90
CA ILE A 14 -8.74 3.67 5.92
C ILE A 14 -7.57 2.80 5.44
N GLN A 15 -6.42 3.43 5.15
CA GLN A 15 -5.21 2.72 4.77
C GLN A 15 -4.72 1.80 5.89
N ALA A 16 -4.68 2.27 7.13
CA ALA A 16 -4.24 1.46 8.26
C ALA A 16 -5.10 0.18 8.40
N ARG A 17 -6.43 0.30 8.30
CA ARG A 17 -7.35 -0.86 8.28
C ARG A 17 -7.22 -1.74 7.03
N THR A 18 -6.72 -1.17 5.93
CA THR A 18 -6.43 -1.92 4.71
C THR A 18 -5.13 -2.73 4.86
N LEU A 19 -4.09 -2.13 5.43
CA LEU A 19 -2.77 -2.75 5.59
C LEU A 19 -2.73 -3.79 6.71
N PHE A 20 -3.54 -3.64 7.75
CA PHE A 20 -3.46 -4.45 8.96
C PHE A 20 -4.81 -5.00 9.41
N VAL A 21 -4.78 -6.19 10.02
CA VAL A 21 -5.89 -6.70 10.83
C VAL A 21 -5.82 -6.03 12.19
N MET A 22 -6.93 -5.44 12.62
CA MET A 22 -7.04 -4.74 13.89
C MET A 22 -8.07 -5.38 14.81
N ARG A 23 -7.80 -5.37 16.12
CA ARG A 23 -8.75 -5.69 17.19
C ARG A 23 -8.62 -4.67 18.30
N ASP A 24 -9.75 -4.09 18.71
CA ASP A 24 -9.80 -3.06 19.77
C ASP A 24 -8.82 -1.89 19.52
N GLY A 25 -8.70 -1.47 18.26
CA GLY A 25 -7.81 -0.39 17.84
C GLY A 25 -6.32 -0.76 17.75
N ARG A 26 -5.95 -2.03 17.97
CA ARG A 26 -4.56 -2.51 17.98
C ARG A 26 -4.28 -3.44 16.80
N LEU A 27 -3.04 -3.40 16.31
CA LEU A 27 -2.60 -4.26 15.20
C LEU A 27 -2.39 -5.69 15.71
N THR A 28 -2.95 -6.68 15.02
CA THR A 28 -2.76 -8.10 15.36
C THR A 28 -2.01 -8.87 14.27
N ALA A 29 -2.11 -8.43 13.01
CA ALA A 29 -1.43 -9.03 11.87
C ALA A 29 -1.36 -8.03 10.72
N ILE A 30 -0.46 -8.23 9.78
CA ILE A 30 -0.55 -7.65 8.45
C ILE A 30 -1.75 -8.29 7.74
N ASN A 31 -2.50 -7.49 6.98
CA ASN A 31 -3.64 -7.94 6.20
C ASN A 31 -3.22 -8.66 4.91
N ASP A 32 -2.34 -9.65 5.04
CA ASP A 32 -1.81 -10.45 3.93
C ASP A 32 -2.14 -11.93 4.11
N VAL A 33 -1.93 -12.71 3.04
CA VAL A 33 -1.93 -14.16 3.09
C VAL A 33 -0.93 -14.65 4.14
N GLY A 34 -1.35 -15.62 4.96
CA GLY A 34 -0.54 -16.13 6.07
C GLY A 34 -0.56 -15.26 7.34
N ARG A 35 -1.18 -14.07 7.32
CA ARG A 35 -1.34 -13.17 8.47
C ARG A 35 -0.02 -12.94 9.25
N PRO A 36 1.05 -12.46 8.60
CA PRO A 36 2.33 -12.24 9.27
C PRO A 36 2.22 -11.20 10.39
N ALA A 37 3.19 -11.24 11.31
CA ALA A 37 3.22 -10.32 12.45
C ALA A 37 3.23 -8.85 11.98
N PRO A 38 2.45 -7.95 12.62
CA PRO A 38 2.43 -6.54 12.25
C PRO A 38 3.67 -5.83 12.81
N PRO A 39 3.98 -4.60 12.34
CA PRO A 39 4.95 -3.75 13.01
C PRO A 39 4.49 -3.48 14.45
N ARG A 40 5.45 -3.27 15.35
CA ARG A 40 5.16 -2.85 16.73
C ARG A 40 4.47 -1.49 16.75
N CYS A 41 4.86 -0.60 15.85
CA CYS A 41 4.21 0.68 15.64
C CYS A 41 4.13 1.01 14.15
N PHE A 42 2.95 1.39 13.68
CA PHE A 42 2.72 2.00 12.38
C PHE A 42 2.35 3.47 12.59
N LEU A 43 3.07 4.37 11.94
CA LEU A 43 2.79 5.80 11.92
C LEU A 43 2.37 6.21 10.53
N SER A 44 1.34 7.04 10.43
CA SER A 44 0.96 7.72 9.19
C SER A 44 1.06 9.22 9.41
N TYR A 45 2.00 9.84 8.71
CA TYR A 45 2.17 11.28 8.62
C TYR A 45 1.28 11.79 7.50
N THR A 46 0.32 12.65 7.80
CA THR A 46 -0.48 13.37 6.81
C THR A 46 -0.09 14.85 6.80
N ALA A 47 -0.69 15.64 5.90
CA ALA A 47 -0.48 17.09 5.88
C ALA A 47 -0.95 17.81 7.16
N THR A 48 -1.73 17.14 8.03
CA THR A 48 -2.37 17.79 9.19
C THR A 48 -2.11 17.08 10.52
N ALA A 49 -1.69 15.81 10.52
CA ALA A 49 -1.51 15.04 11.74
C ALA A 49 -0.50 13.90 11.57
N VAL A 50 -0.01 13.40 12.70
CA VAL A 50 0.67 12.11 12.78
C VAL A 50 -0.21 11.17 13.60
N THR A 51 -0.62 10.06 13.00
CA THR A 51 -1.43 9.05 13.70
C THR A 51 -0.61 7.79 13.91
N ALA A 52 -0.71 7.21 15.10
CA ALA A 52 -0.01 5.98 15.49
C ALA A 52 -1.00 4.84 15.72
N TRP A 53 -0.62 3.64 15.30
CA TRP A 53 -1.27 2.38 15.64
C TRP A 53 -0.22 1.41 16.17
N THR A 54 -0.51 0.75 17.29
CA THR A 54 0.44 -0.17 17.93
C THR A 54 -0.03 -1.61 17.88
N SER A 55 0.92 -2.54 17.78
CA SER A 55 0.65 -3.98 17.87
C SER A 55 0.20 -4.38 19.27
N THR A 56 -0.60 -5.44 19.39
CA THR A 56 -0.91 -6.08 20.68
C THR A 56 0.33 -6.59 21.45
N ALA A 57 1.49 -6.71 20.79
CA ALA A 57 2.76 -7.03 21.43
C ALA A 57 3.39 -5.85 22.21
N VAL A 58 2.90 -4.62 22.03
CA VAL A 58 3.40 -3.43 22.73
C VAL A 58 2.63 -3.23 24.04
N PRO A 59 3.28 -3.02 25.20
CA PRO A 59 2.61 -2.71 26.45
C PRO A 59 1.63 -1.51 26.37
N ALA A 60 0.61 -1.50 27.22
CA ALA A 60 -0.45 -0.48 27.19
C ALA A 60 0.06 0.93 27.53
N ASP A 61 0.90 1.04 28.56
CA ASP A 61 1.59 2.29 28.94
C ASP A 61 2.43 2.85 27.78
N LEU A 62 3.20 1.99 27.10
CA LEU A 62 3.99 2.37 25.94
C LEU A 62 3.11 2.76 24.75
N THR A 63 1.93 2.14 24.61
CA THR A 63 0.94 2.50 23.58
C THR A 63 0.42 3.92 23.80
N ASP A 64 0.00 4.23 25.03
CA ASP A 64 -0.51 5.55 25.39
C ASP A 64 0.57 6.63 25.21
N GLU A 65 1.82 6.30 25.53
CA GLU A 65 2.96 7.19 25.28
C GLU A 65 3.23 7.42 23.79
N LEU A 66 3.16 6.39 22.95
CA LEU A 66 3.33 6.52 21.50
C LEU A 66 2.19 7.33 20.86
N HIS A 67 0.95 7.13 21.30
CA HIS A 67 -0.20 7.90 20.83
C HIS A 67 -0.09 9.37 21.22
N ARG A 68 0.28 9.68 22.48
CA ARG A 68 0.52 11.07 22.91
C ARG A 68 1.67 11.70 22.14
N TRP A 69 2.79 10.97 22.01
CA TRP A 69 3.92 11.44 21.23
C TRP A 69 3.52 11.77 19.79
N ALA A 70 2.74 10.91 19.11
CA ALA A 70 2.27 11.15 17.76
C ALA A 70 1.35 12.39 17.68
N ALA A 71 0.40 12.53 18.61
CA ALA A 71 -0.50 13.68 18.68
C ALA A 71 0.24 15.02 18.93
N ASP A 72 1.38 14.98 19.63
CA ASP A 72 2.21 16.16 19.89
C ASP A 72 3.14 16.53 18.71
N GLN A 73 3.19 15.71 17.64
CA GLN A 73 4.04 16.03 16.49
C GLN A 73 3.42 17.16 15.65
N ALA A 74 4.23 18.17 15.34
CA ALA A 74 3.85 19.20 14.39
C ALA A 74 3.74 18.60 12.97
N PRO A 75 2.75 19.02 12.17
CA PRO A 75 2.71 18.67 10.76
C PRO A 75 4.00 19.15 10.06
N ALA A 76 4.60 18.27 9.26
CA ALA A 76 5.76 18.56 8.43
C ALA A 76 5.42 18.27 6.97
N PRO A 77 6.10 18.92 6.00
CA PRO A 77 6.00 18.52 4.61
C PRO A 77 6.28 17.02 4.47
N LEU A 78 5.37 16.28 3.83
CA LEU A 78 5.48 14.82 3.72
C LEU A 78 6.80 14.37 3.08
N THR A 79 7.34 15.16 2.15
CA THR A 79 8.63 14.90 1.49
C THR A 79 9.83 14.95 2.43
N GLU A 80 9.70 15.48 3.65
CA GLU A 80 10.77 15.54 4.65
C GLU A 80 10.79 14.30 5.56
N VAL A 81 9.72 13.49 5.56
CA VAL A 81 9.64 12.26 6.35
C VAL A 81 10.34 11.13 5.59
N VAL A 82 11.67 11.12 5.63
CA VAL A 82 12.50 10.16 4.87
C VAL A 82 13.18 9.10 5.74
N SER A 83 13.02 9.19 7.06
CA SER A 83 13.61 8.25 8.02
C SER A 83 12.69 8.04 9.22
N PRO A 84 12.87 6.95 9.98
CA PRO A 84 12.05 6.71 11.17
C PRO A 84 12.29 7.79 12.23
N PRO A 85 11.24 8.26 12.91
CA PRO A 85 11.36 9.34 13.88
C PRO A 85 12.07 8.86 15.14
N ALA A 86 13.15 9.56 15.52
CA ALA A 86 13.98 9.21 16.68
C ALA A 86 13.20 9.13 18.00
N GLY A 87 12.13 9.92 18.14
CA GLY A 87 11.22 9.87 19.29
C GLY A 87 10.53 8.52 19.44
N ALA A 88 9.84 8.05 18.39
CA ALA A 88 9.18 6.74 18.40
C ALA A 88 10.18 5.59 18.59
N LEU A 89 11.35 5.67 17.93
CA LEU A 89 12.42 4.68 18.10
C LEU A 89 12.88 4.57 19.56
N ARG A 90 13.12 5.71 20.25
CA ARG A 90 13.48 5.72 21.67
C ARG A 90 12.39 5.14 22.55
N LEU A 91 11.13 5.48 22.30
CA LEU A 91 10.00 4.96 23.07
C LEU A 91 9.92 3.43 22.95
N LEU A 92 9.97 2.90 21.72
CA LEU A 92 9.94 1.46 21.45
C LEU A 92 11.14 0.72 22.05
N ALA A 93 12.33 1.32 22.00
CA ALA A 93 13.58 0.75 22.53
C ALA A 93 13.53 0.45 24.03
N ARG A 94 12.66 1.11 24.81
CA ARG A 94 12.45 0.81 26.24
C ARG A 94 11.84 -0.57 26.47
N HIS A 95 11.14 -1.11 25.48
CA HIS A 95 10.58 -2.46 25.53
C HIS A 95 11.46 -3.47 24.77
N ALA A 96 11.88 -3.12 23.55
CA ALA A 96 12.80 -3.91 22.73
C ALA A 96 13.37 -3.03 21.62
N PRO A 97 14.59 -3.28 21.11
CA PRO A 97 15.13 -2.55 19.96
C PRO A 97 14.23 -2.73 18.73
N VAL A 98 14.16 -1.70 17.87
CA VAL A 98 13.58 -1.81 16.53
C VAL A 98 14.65 -2.42 15.62
N THR A 99 14.33 -3.54 14.99
CA THR A 99 15.28 -4.29 14.15
C THR A 99 15.13 -3.99 12.67
N GLU A 100 13.93 -3.57 12.26
CA GLU A 100 13.61 -3.26 10.87
C GLU A 100 12.63 -2.10 10.82
N SER A 101 12.74 -1.27 9.78
CA SER A 101 11.85 -0.15 9.56
C SER A 101 11.63 0.12 8.09
N PHE A 102 10.40 0.46 7.74
CA PHE A 102 10.00 0.84 6.39
C PHE A 102 9.49 2.27 6.41
N VAL A 103 9.98 3.11 5.51
CA VAL A 103 9.53 4.51 5.38
C VAL A 103 9.22 4.81 3.93
N GLY A 104 8.02 5.30 3.67
CA GLY A 104 7.72 5.77 2.33
C GLY A 104 6.29 6.24 2.10
N PRO A 105 6.03 6.75 0.89
CA PRO A 105 4.82 7.46 0.58
C PRO A 105 3.61 6.54 0.40
N ALA A 106 2.45 7.10 0.70
CA ALA A 106 1.14 6.56 0.43
C ALA A 106 0.37 7.49 -0.50
N TYR A 107 -0.19 6.90 -1.55
CA TYR A 107 -0.83 7.61 -2.63
C TYR A 107 -2.26 7.13 -2.87
N ALA A 108 -3.13 8.06 -3.25
CA ALA A 108 -4.41 7.74 -3.87
C ALA A 108 -4.18 7.63 -5.39
N VAL A 109 -4.56 6.49 -5.97
CA VAL A 109 -4.51 6.35 -7.43
C VAL A 109 -5.62 7.23 -8.00
N PRO A 110 -5.39 8.15 -8.95
CA PRO A 110 -6.43 9.05 -9.46
C PRO A 110 -7.39 8.29 -10.36
N ASP A 111 -8.55 8.90 -10.64
CA ASP A 111 -9.42 8.41 -11.70
C ASP A 111 -8.92 8.94 -13.05
N SER A 112 -8.17 8.12 -13.76
CA SER A 112 -7.50 8.50 -15.01
C SER A 112 -8.18 7.89 -16.23
N ALA A 113 -8.13 8.63 -17.35
CA ALA A 113 -8.31 8.04 -18.67
C ALA A 113 -7.32 6.87 -18.84
N GLY A 114 -7.76 5.80 -19.52
CA GLY A 114 -7.11 4.50 -19.42
C GLY A 114 -5.71 4.55 -20.00
N THR A 115 -4.74 3.98 -19.32
CA THR A 115 -3.41 3.75 -19.91
C THR A 115 -3.53 2.57 -20.87
N PRO A 116 -3.30 2.75 -22.19
CA PRO A 116 -3.38 1.65 -23.13
C PRO A 116 -2.33 0.59 -22.84
N ALA A 117 -2.63 -0.65 -23.23
CA ALA A 117 -1.64 -1.72 -23.22
C ALA A 117 -0.46 -1.33 -24.13
N PRO A 118 0.80 -1.57 -23.70
CA PRO A 118 1.92 -1.41 -24.60
C PRO A 118 1.77 -2.31 -25.85
N PRO A 119 2.30 -1.91 -27.01
CA PRO A 119 2.18 -2.69 -28.25
C PRO A 119 2.65 -4.13 -28.07
N GLY A 120 1.89 -5.07 -28.65
CA GLY A 120 2.16 -6.51 -28.61
C GLY A 120 1.77 -7.21 -27.30
N LEU A 121 1.23 -6.49 -26.31
CA LEU A 121 0.84 -7.06 -25.03
C LEU A 121 -0.67 -6.98 -24.81
N THR A 122 -1.23 -7.99 -24.16
CA THR A 122 -2.66 -8.03 -23.80
C THR A 122 -2.82 -7.90 -22.30
N LEU A 123 -3.59 -6.89 -21.85
CA LEU A 123 -3.96 -6.72 -20.45
C LEU A 123 -5.35 -7.33 -20.20
N ARG A 124 -5.47 -8.19 -19.19
CA ARG A 124 -6.74 -8.82 -18.80
C ARG A 124 -6.87 -8.97 -17.30
N GLU A 125 -8.11 -8.96 -16.84
CA GLU A 125 -8.47 -9.41 -15.49
C GLU A 125 -8.28 -10.92 -15.40
N CYS A 126 -7.77 -11.40 -14.27
CA CYS A 126 -7.50 -12.80 -14.03
C CYS A 126 -8.19 -13.28 -12.75
N GLY A 127 -9.12 -14.21 -12.92
CA GLY A 127 -9.84 -14.83 -11.81
C GLY A 127 -9.07 -16.01 -11.17
N PRO A 128 -9.54 -16.52 -10.02
CA PRO A 128 -8.84 -17.58 -9.27
C PRO A 128 -8.55 -18.86 -10.07
N SER A 129 -9.41 -19.21 -11.03
CA SER A 129 -9.23 -20.39 -11.89
C SER A 129 -8.06 -20.29 -12.87
N GLU A 130 -7.44 -19.12 -12.99
CA GLU A 130 -6.33 -18.87 -13.91
C GLU A 130 -4.94 -19.00 -13.26
N SER A 131 -4.86 -19.49 -12.01
CA SER A 131 -3.60 -19.62 -11.24
C SER A 131 -2.49 -20.35 -12.00
N SER A 132 -2.82 -21.38 -12.78
CA SER A 132 -1.87 -22.15 -13.59
C SER A 132 -1.06 -21.28 -14.57
N ARG A 133 -1.61 -20.15 -15.03
CA ARG A 133 -0.95 -19.22 -15.96
C ARG A 133 0.21 -18.44 -15.35
N PHE A 134 0.27 -18.38 -14.02
CA PHE A 134 1.28 -17.64 -13.28
C PHE A 134 2.39 -18.54 -12.74
N ARG A 135 2.21 -19.87 -12.71
CA ARG A 135 3.15 -20.79 -12.05
C ARG A 135 4.59 -20.71 -12.55
N GLU A 136 4.78 -20.44 -13.84
CA GLU A 136 6.13 -20.34 -14.42
C GLU A 136 6.82 -19.01 -14.08
N THR A 137 6.08 -17.90 -14.05
CA THR A 137 6.66 -16.54 -14.01
C THR A 137 6.46 -15.82 -12.68
N PHE A 138 5.40 -16.13 -11.96
CA PHE A 138 4.99 -15.53 -10.69
C PHE A 138 4.40 -16.61 -9.76
N PRO A 139 5.19 -17.58 -9.28
CA PRO A 139 4.69 -18.70 -8.49
C PRO A 139 3.92 -18.26 -7.25
N ASP A 140 4.40 -17.24 -6.53
CA ASP A 140 3.72 -16.71 -5.34
C ASP A 140 2.34 -16.13 -5.68
N VAL A 141 2.21 -15.49 -6.84
CA VAL A 141 0.91 -15.01 -7.34
C VAL A 141 0.01 -16.16 -7.72
N ALA A 142 0.56 -17.23 -8.33
CA ALA A 142 -0.21 -18.43 -8.65
C ALA A 142 -0.83 -19.05 -7.38
N ASP A 143 -0.06 -19.11 -6.30
CA ASP A 143 -0.49 -19.74 -5.05
C ASP A 143 -1.42 -18.86 -4.21
N THR A 144 -1.47 -17.54 -4.48
CA THR A 144 -2.29 -16.57 -3.74
C THR A 144 -3.34 -15.84 -4.59
N LEU A 145 -3.58 -16.31 -5.82
CA LEU A 145 -4.44 -15.61 -6.78
C LEU A 145 -5.89 -15.48 -6.30
N ALA A 146 -6.37 -16.44 -5.51
CA ALA A 146 -7.73 -16.43 -4.99
C ALA A 146 -7.93 -15.31 -3.96
N GLU A 147 -6.93 -15.09 -3.12
CA GLU A 147 -6.93 -14.12 -2.02
C GLU A 147 -6.61 -12.69 -2.50
N ARG A 148 -5.87 -12.54 -3.61
CA ARG A 148 -5.37 -11.25 -4.10
C ARG A 148 -6.23 -10.61 -5.20
N GLN A 149 -7.56 -10.75 -5.11
CA GLN A 149 -8.50 -10.21 -6.10
C GLN A 149 -8.89 -8.73 -5.81
N PRO A 150 -9.09 -7.88 -6.84
CA PRO A 150 -8.98 -8.18 -8.26
C PRO A 150 -7.52 -8.30 -8.70
N THR A 151 -7.25 -9.14 -9.67
CA THR A 151 -5.94 -9.25 -10.32
C THR A 151 -6.04 -8.91 -11.80
N VAL A 152 -5.09 -8.12 -12.31
CA VAL A 152 -4.90 -7.82 -13.73
C VAL A 152 -3.49 -8.23 -14.12
N ALA A 153 -3.34 -8.90 -15.25
CA ALA A 153 -2.04 -9.30 -15.76
C ALA A 153 -1.86 -8.92 -17.23
N ALA A 154 -0.59 -8.68 -17.60
CA ALA A 154 -0.17 -8.45 -18.96
C ALA A 154 0.45 -9.72 -19.53
N PHE A 155 0.07 -10.05 -20.76
CA PHE A 155 0.51 -11.25 -21.46
C PHE A 155 1.27 -10.91 -22.72
N ASP A 156 2.42 -11.56 -22.90
CA ASP A 156 3.13 -11.67 -24.18
C ASP A 156 2.82 -13.06 -24.76
N GLY A 157 1.90 -13.09 -25.73
CA GLY A 157 1.25 -14.33 -26.16
C GLY A 157 0.51 -15.02 -25.02
N HIS A 158 0.98 -16.20 -24.61
CA HIS A 158 0.38 -16.98 -23.52
C HIS A 158 1.08 -16.76 -22.16
N ARG A 159 2.24 -16.10 -22.14
CA ARG A 159 3.08 -15.95 -20.96
C ARG A 159 2.69 -14.70 -20.17
N ALA A 160 2.42 -14.84 -18.87
CA ALA A 160 2.24 -13.70 -17.99
C ALA A 160 3.59 -13.01 -17.75
N VAL A 161 3.70 -11.72 -18.11
CA VAL A 161 4.96 -10.96 -18.04
C VAL A 161 4.94 -9.82 -17.02
N ALA A 162 3.75 -9.45 -16.55
CA ALA A 162 3.55 -8.52 -15.45
C ALA A 162 2.17 -8.73 -14.82
N VAL A 163 2.02 -8.36 -13.55
CA VAL A 163 0.78 -8.51 -12.79
C VAL A 163 0.61 -7.37 -11.80
N CYS A 164 -0.65 -6.97 -11.58
CA CYS A 164 -1.10 -6.10 -10.50
C CYS A 164 -2.26 -6.78 -9.79
N CYS A 165 -2.11 -7.04 -8.50
CA CYS A 165 -3.10 -7.70 -7.66
C CYS A 165 -3.47 -6.83 -6.47
N ALA A 166 -4.52 -7.20 -5.75
CA ALA A 166 -4.77 -6.65 -4.42
C ALA A 166 -3.75 -7.22 -3.45
N ALA A 167 -2.69 -6.45 -3.15
CA ALA A 167 -1.74 -6.82 -2.12
C ALA A 167 -2.44 -6.91 -0.77
N ARG A 168 -3.36 -5.98 -0.50
CA ARG A 168 -4.21 -5.95 0.70
C ARG A 168 -5.65 -5.63 0.31
N ASP A 169 -6.59 -6.28 0.98
CA ASP A 169 -8.04 -6.07 0.82
C ASP A 169 -8.64 -5.63 2.17
N GLY A 170 -8.97 -4.35 2.28
CA GLY A 170 -9.64 -3.77 3.45
C GLY A 170 -11.16 -3.65 3.29
N GLY A 171 -11.74 -4.12 2.18
CA GLY A 171 -13.13 -3.91 1.78
C GLY A 171 -13.43 -2.47 1.33
N GLU A 172 -13.08 -1.49 2.18
CA GLU A 172 -13.25 -0.06 1.93
C GLU A 172 -12.18 0.51 0.99
N ALA A 173 -10.98 -0.05 1.05
CA ALA A 173 -9.87 0.26 0.17
C ALA A 173 -9.02 -0.98 -0.10
N TYR A 174 -8.23 -0.89 -1.16
CA TYR A 174 -7.33 -1.95 -1.61
C TYR A 174 -5.95 -1.35 -1.87
N GLU A 175 -4.89 -2.07 -1.55
CA GLU A 175 -3.51 -1.68 -1.88
C GLU A 175 -3.00 -2.48 -3.07
N ALA A 176 -2.38 -1.79 -4.01
CA ALA A 176 -1.84 -2.43 -5.21
C ALA A 176 -0.54 -3.19 -4.92
N GLY A 177 -0.44 -4.42 -5.42
CA GLY A 177 0.81 -5.18 -5.48
C GLY A 177 1.19 -5.42 -6.93
N THR A 178 2.31 -4.85 -7.39
CA THR A 178 2.75 -4.96 -8.78
C THR A 178 4.06 -5.71 -8.93
N GLU A 179 4.13 -6.60 -9.90
CA GLU A 179 5.37 -7.26 -10.31
C GLU A 179 5.51 -7.23 -11.84
N THR A 180 6.74 -7.12 -12.34
CA THR A 180 7.04 -7.15 -13.77
C THR A 180 8.35 -7.89 -13.99
N LEU A 181 8.34 -8.86 -14.91
CA LEU A 181 9.54 -9.62 -15.26
C LEU A 181 10.66 -8.68 -15.70
N PRO A 182 11.92 -8.91 -15.29
CA PRO A 182 13.04 -8.03 -15.62
C PRO A 182 13.15 -7.69 -17.11
N SER A 183 12.93 -8.67 -18.00
CA SER A 183 12.98 -8.50 -19.46
C SER A 183 11.86 -7.62 -20.04
N HIS A 184 10.85 -7.27 -19.25
CA HIS A 184 9.67 -6.49 -19.67
C HIS A 184 9.54 -5.14 -18.93
N ARG A 185 10.51 -4.81 -18.05
CA ARG A 185 10.54 -3.52 -17.33
C ARG A 185 10.80 -2.35 -18.29
N GLY A 186 10.51 -1.13 -17.84
CA GLY A 186 10.73 0.10 -18.63
C GLY A 186 9.72 0.34 -19.77
N ARG A 187 8.75 -0.58 -19.98
CA ARG A 187 7.74 -0.49 -21.05
C ARG A 187 6.41 0.14 -20.62
N GLY A 188 6.33 0.68 -19.40
CA GLY A 188 5.10 1.27 -18.83
C GLY A 188 4.04 0.26 -18.37
N LEU A 189 4.39 -1.03 -18.25
CA LEU A 189 3.44 -2.10 -17.89
C LEU A 189 2.81 -1.92 -16.52
N ALA A 190 3.62 -1.64 -15.49
CA ALA A 190 3.12 -1.46 -14.13
C ALA A 190 2.07 -0.35 -14.04
N SER A 191 2.32 0.81 -14.66
CA SER A 191 1.33 1.90 -14.72
C SER A 191 0.04 1.51 -15.46
N ALA A 192 0.16 0.76 -16.57
CA ALA A 192 -1.01 0.28 -17.30
C ALA A 192 -1.85 -0.70 -16.47
N LEU A 193 -1.19 -1.62 -15.76
CA LEU A 193 -1.83 -2.59 -14.88
C LEU A 193 -2.48 -1.91 -13.67
N VAL A 194 -1.79 -1.01 -12.97
CA VAL A 194 -2.36 -0.26 -11.85
C VAL A 194 -3.58 0.55 -12.29
N THR A 195 -3.52 1.20 -13.45
CA THR A 195 -4.69 1.95 -13.99
C THR A 195 -5.89 1.03 -14.17
N ARG A 196 -5.69 -0.17 -14.73
CA ARG A 196 -6.78 -1.11 -14.98
C ARG A 196 -7.28 -1.77 -13.69
N TRP A 197 -6.38 -2.14 -12.79
CA TRP A 197 -6.71 -2.66 -11.47
C TRP A 197 -7.52 -1.64 -10.65
N ALA A 198 -7.10 -0.37 -10.64
CA ALA A 198 -7.78 0.69 -9.90
C ALA A 198 -9.24 0.88 -10.36
N ARG A 199 -9.52 0.66 -11.65
CA ARG A 199 -10.90 0.66 -12.18
C ARG A 199 -11.73 -0.50 -11.65
N LEU A 200 -11.16 -1.69 -11.53
CA LEU A 200 -11.85 -2.85 -10.95
C LEU A 200 -12.14 -2.62 -9.47
N VAL A 201 -11.19 -2.03 -8.73
CA VAL A 201 -11.39 -1.66 -7.32
C VAL A 201 -12.52 -0.63 -7.18
N ARG A 202 -12.53 0.43 -8.01
CA ARG A 202 -13.62 1.41 -8.04
C ARG A 202 -14.97 0.82 -8.42
N ALA A 203 -15.00 -0.13 -9.35
CA ALA A 203 -16.23 -0.82 -9.74
C ALA A 203 -16.84 -1.64 -8.58
N ARG A 204 -16.02 -2.00 -7.57
CA ARG A 204 -16.49 -2.61 -6.30
C ARG A 204 -16.94 -1.58 -5.26
N GLY A 205 -16.89 -0.29 -5.57
CA GLY A 205 -17.19 0.80 -4.62
C GLY A 205 -16.06 1.08 -3.63
N ALA A 206 -14.85 0.59 -3.88
CA ALA A 206 -13.70 0.73 -2.99
C ALA A 206 -12.64 1.71 -3.52
N ARG A 207 -11.73 2.14 -2.65
CA ARG A 207 -10.66 3.11 -2.97
C ARG A 207 -9.37 2.39 -3.38
N PRO A 208 -8.78 2.68 -4.56
CA PRO A 208 -7.48 2.14 -4.94
C PRO A 208 -6.34 2.97 -4.34
N LEU A 209 -5.57 2.35 -3.45
CA LEU A 209 -4.41 2.93 -2.79
C LEU A 209 -3.12 2.31 -3.34
N TYR A 210 -2.04 3.05 -3.21
CA TYR A 210 -0.70 2.63 -3.62
C TYR A 210 0.31 3.16 -2.62
N SER A 211 1.12 2.28 -2.03
CA SER A 211 2.18 2.68 -1.12
C SER A 211 3.49 1.96 -1.45
N THR A 212 4.61 2.59 -1.11
CA THR A 212 5.94 2.03 -1.36
C THR A 212 6.98 2.67 -0.44
N GLU A 213 8.21 2.17 -0.48
CA GLU A 213 9.36 2.75 0.24
C GLU A 213 10.05 3.83 -0.59
N TRP A 214 10.73 4.77 0.08
CA TRP A 214 11.46 5.83 -0.61
C TRP A 214 12.61 5.35 -1.51
N ASP A 215 13.17 4.18 -1.24
CA ASP A 215 14.23 3.57 -2.05
C ASP A 215 13.69 2.75 -3.24
N ASN A 216 12.38 2.49 -3.29
CA ASN A 216 11.74 1.79 -4.39
C ASN A 216 11.46 2.73 -5.57
N HIS A 217 12.54 3.12 -6.26
CA HIS A 217 12.48 4.01 -7.42
C HIS A 217 11.56 3.53 -8.55
N SER A 218 11.36 2.21 -8.68
CA SER A 218 10.46 1.64 -9.69
C SER A 218 9.01 1.99 -9.38
N SER A 219 8.57 1.76 -8.14
CA SER A 219 7.21 2.08 -7.68
C SER A 219 6.97 3.59 -7.61
N LEU A 220 7.96 4.39 -7.19
CA LEU A 220 7.89 5.85 -7.22
C LEU A 220 7.72 6.38 -8.65
N SER A 221 8.37 5.77 -9.63
CA SER A 221 8.21 6.12 -11.05
C SER A 221 6.80 5.81 -11.55
N VAL A 222 6.17 4.73 -11.07
CA VAL A 222 4.77 4.40 -11.39
C VAL A 222 3.83 5.45 -10.82
N ALA A 223 4.00 5.81 -9.54
CA ALA A 223 3.19 6.84 -8.88
C ALA A 223 3.31 8.19 -9.61
N LYS A 224 4.53 8.61 -9.94
CA LYS A 224 4.78 9.83 -10.73
C LYS A 224 4.14 9.78 -12.11
N ARG A 225 4.29 8.66 -12.84
CA ARG A 225 3.73 8.50 -14.19
C ARG A 225 2.20 8.56 -14.21
N LEU A 226 1.56 8.06 -13.15
CA LEU A 226 0.12 8.09 -12.98
C LEU A 226 -0.38 9.37 -12.29
N ALA A 227 0.50 10.33 -12.00
CA ALA A 227 0.19 11.56 -11.27
C ALA A 227 -0.61 11.28 -9.98
N MET A 228 -0.18 10.26 -9.22
CA MET A 228 -0.88 9.89 -8.00
C MET A 228 -0.74 10.96 -6.92
N GLU A 229 -1.80 11.13 -6.14
CA GLU A 229 -1.87 12.13 -5.08
C GLU A 229 -1.23 11.58 -3.81
N LEU A 230 -0.14 12.22 -3.37
CA LEU A 230 0.50 11.92 -2.10
C LEU A 230 -0.37 12.45 -0.97
N TYR A 231 -0.90 11.58 -0.12
CA TYR A 231 -1.71 11.99 1.04
C TYR A 231 -1.03 11.71 2.37
N ALA A 232 -0.10 10.74 2.42
CA ALA A 232 0.62 10.41 3.64
C ALA A 232 2.02 9.85 3.39
N VAL A 233 2.82 9.80 4.44
CA VAL A 233 4.03 8.97 4.54
C VAL A 233 3.87 8.00 5.69
N ASN A 234 4.13 6.74 5.39
CA ASN A 234 4.00 5.63 6.31
C ASN A 234 5.37 5.30 6.91
N VAL A 235 5.38 5.02 8.22
CA VAL A 235 6.54 4.50 8.93
C VAL A 235 6.11 3.23 9.66
N SER A 236 6.68 2.09 9.30
CA SER A 236 6.47 0.83 10.02
C SER A 236 7.73 0.49 10.82
N LEU A 237 7.57 0.19 12.11
CA LEU A 237 8.66 -0.11 13.04
C LEU A 237 8.48 -1.51 13.63
N TYR A 238 9.38 -2.44 13.30
CA TYR A 238 9.37 -3.84 13.76
C TYR A 238 10.34 -4.06 14.91
#